data_AF-A0A7J8RE62-F1
#
_entry.id   AF-A0A7J8RE62-F1
#
_cell.length_a   1.000
_cell.length_b   1.000
_cell.length_c   1.000
_cell.angle_alpha   90.00
_cell.angle_beta   90.00
_cell.angle_gamma   90.00
#
_symmetry.space_group_name_H-M   'P 1'
#
loop_
_entity.id
_entity.type
_entity.pdbx_description
1 polymer ?
#
loop_
_entity_poly.entity_id
_entity_poly.type
_entity_poly.pdbx_seq_one_letter_code
_entity_poly.pdbx_strand_id
1 'polypeptide(L)' 'MVLSDDEIKRLFRIRKTVMQMLKDRGYFVGDFEINLSKQQFISKYGENMKREDLVINKTKRNDNSDQ' A
#
# COMPACT_ATOMS: atom_id res chain seq x y z
N MET A 1 1.36 7.01 -19.79
CA MET A 1 1.68 5.67 -20.33
C MET A 1 1.08 4.70 -19.35
N VAL A 2 0.08 3.94 -19.79
CA VAL A 2 -0.65 3.01 -18.92
C VAL A 2 0.31 1.88 -18.53
N LEU A 3 0.33 1.51 -17.25
CA LEU A 3 1.16 0.41 -16.78
C LEU A 3 0.66 -0.90 -17.37
N SER A 4 1.57 -1.82 -17.67
CA SER A 4 1.21 -3.17 -18.06
C SER A 4 0.56 -3.92 -16.88
N ASP A 5 -0.25 -4.92 -17.20
CA ASP A 5 -0.97 -5.72 -16.20
C ASP A 5 -0.03 -6.44 -15.22
N ASP A 6 1.16 -6.83 -15.69
CA ASP A 6 2.23 -7.44 -14.90
C ASP A 6 2.89 -6.44 -13.94
N GLU A 7 3.10 -5.20 -14.38
CA GLU A 7 3.59 -4.12 -13.51
C GLU A 7 2.59 -3.80 -12.41
N ILE A 8 1.30 -3.68 -12.75
CA ILE A 8 0.22 -3.47 -11.77
C ILE A 8 0.19 -4.63 -10.77
N LYS A 9 0.27 -5.87 -11.23
CA LYS A 9 0.30 -7.06 -10.36
C LYS A 9 1.52 -7.05 -9.43
N ARG A 10 2.69 -6.65 -9.94
CA ARG A 10 3.92 -6.54 -9.14
C ARG A 10 3.78 -5.46 -8.06
N LEU A 11 3.33 -4.26 -8.42
CA LEU A 11 3.12 -3.14 -7.48
C LEU A 11 2.09 -3.48 -6.42
N PHE A 12 0.99 -4.12 -6.81
CA PHE A 12 -0.03 -4.60 -5.89
C PHE A 12 0.54 -5.56 -4.84
N ARG A 13 1.33 -6.55 -5.26
CA ARG A 13 1.97 -7.51 -4.34
C ARG A 13 2.96 -6.84 -3.41
N ILE A 14 3.81 -5.95 -3.93
CA ILE A 14 4.78 -5.18 -3.12
C ILE A 14 4.04 -4.39 -2.05
N ARG A 15 2.98 -3.65 -2.41
CA ARG A 15 2.21 -2.87 -1.45
C ARG A 15 1.58 -3.75 -0.37
N LYS A 16 1.00 -4.90 -0.74
CA LYS A 16 0.41 -5.84 0.22
C LYS A 16 1.45 -6.34 1.23
N THR A 17 2.63 -6.74 0.76
CA THR A 17 3.72 -7.20 1.63
C THR A 17 4.22 -6.08 2.54
N VAL A 18 4.38 -4.85 2.04
CA VAL A 18 4.79 -3.71 2.86
C VAL A 18 3.75 -3.40 3.95
N MET A 19 2.45 -3.46 3.64
CA MET A 19 1.39 -3.26 4.63
C MET A 19 1.39 -4.33 5.73
N GLN A 20 1.62 -5.60 5.37
CA GLN A 20 1.78 -6.69 6.33
C GLN A 20 3.01 -6.46 7.21
N MET A 21 4.16 -6.14 6.62
CA MET A 21 5.39 -5.82 7.33
C MET A 21 5.21 -4.64 8.32
N LEU A 22 4.50 -3.58 7.92
CA LEU A 22 4.21 -2.45 8.79
C LEU A 22 3.31 -2.86 9.97
N LYS A 23 2.28 -3.68 9.71
CA LYS A 23 1.43 -4.23 10.78
C LYS A 23 2.25 -5.05 11.78
N ASP A 24 3.10 -5.95 11.29
CA ASP A 24 3.95 -6.81 12.11
C ASP A 24 4.95 -6.01 12.97
N ARG A 25 5.38 -4.84 12.47
CA ARG A 25 6.26 -3.90 13.18
C ARG A 25 5.52 -2.97 14.16
N GLY A 26 4.20 -3.13 14.33
CA GLY A 26 3.41 -2.33 15.27
C GLY A 26 2.95 -0.97 14.73
N TYR A 27 2.97 -0.75 13.42
CA TYR A 27 2.34 0.43 12.81
C TYR A 27 0.81 0.29 12.76
N PHE A 28 0.12 1.42 12.68
CA PHE A 28 -1.34 1.46 12.56
C PHE A 28 -1.77 1.12 11.13
N VAL A 29 -1.90 -0.18 10.85
CA VAL A 29 -2.41 -0.72 9.59
C VAL A 29 -3.71 -1.47 9.86
N GLY A 30 -4.76 -1.12 9.10
CA GLY A 30 -6.05 -1.81 9.17
C GLY A 30 -6.09 -3.06 8.30
N ASP A 31 -6.88 -4.07 8.68
CA ASP A 31 -7.00 -5.31 7.91
C ASP A 31 -7.57 -5.10 6.51
N PHE A 32 -8.42 -4.09 6.34
CA PHE A 32 -8.95 -3.70 5.04
C PHE A 32 -7.85 -3.22 4.07
N GLU A 33 -6.74 -2.68 4.57
CA GLU A 33 -5.62 -2.23 3.74
C GLU A 33 -4.78 -3.39 3.21
N ILE A 34 -4.68 -4.46 4.01
CA ILE A 34 -3.98 -5.70 3.64
C ILE A 34 -4.85 -6.55 2.70
N ASN A 35 -6.17 -6.54 2.91
CA ASN A 35 -7.14 -7.32 2.15
C ASN A 35 -7.70 -6.59 0.92
N LEU A 36 -7.10 -5.45 0.53
CA LEU A 36 -7.44 -4.71 -0.68
C LEU A 36 -7.35 -5.62 -1.92
N SER A 37 -8.35 -5.60 -2.79
CA SER A 37 -8.33 -6.35 -4.06
C SER A 37 -7.52 -5.63 -5.13
N LYS A 38 -7.06 -6.34 -6.19
CA LYS A 38 -6.43 -5.70 -7.37
C LYS A 38 -7.40 -4.69 -8.01
N GLN A 39 -8.68 -5.06 -8.06
CA GLN A 39 -9.86 -4.22 -8.37
C GLN A 39 -9.75 -2.81 -7.76
N GLN A 40 -9.77 -2.82 -6.43
CA GLN A 40 -9.77 -1.63 -5.59
C GLN A 40 -8.44 -0.89 -5.62
N PHE A 41 -7.33 -1.61 -5.77
CA PHE A 41 -6.01 -1.01 -5.94
C PHE A 41 -5.93 -0.15 -7.19
N ILE A 42 -6.39 -0.67 -8.34
CA ILE A 42 -6.43 0.08 -9.59
C ILE A 42 -7.41 1.25 -9.48
N SER A 43 -8.60 1.03 -8.89
CA SER A 43 -9.58 2.11 -8.70
C SER A 43 -9.05 3.25 -7.83
N LYS A 44 -8.18 2.95 -6.85
CA LYS A 44 -7.61 3.95 -5.94
C LYS A 44 -6.45 4.74 -6.54
N TYR A 45 -5.57 4.08 -7.30
CA TYR A 45 -4.32 4.68 -7.80
C TYR A 45 -4.32 4.97 -9.31
N GLY A 46 -5.33 4.49 -10.03
CA GLY A 46 -5.43 4.58 -11.48
C GLY A 46 -4.49 3.63 -12.23
N GLU A 47 -4.71 3.48 -13.53
CA GLU A 47 -3.89 2.59 -14.38
C GLU A 47 -2.55 3.22 -14.82
N ASN A 48 -2.36 4.52 -14.57
CA ASN A 48 -1.14 5.27 -14.85
C ASN A 48 -0.37 5.62 -13.56
N MET A 49 -0.57 4.87 -12.48
CA MET A 49 0.03 5.17 -11.18
C MET A 49 1.55 5.30 -11.27
N LYS A 50 2.10 6.33 -10.64
CA LYS A 50 3.53 6.50 -10.49
C LYS A 50 3.98 6.02 -9.13
N ARG A 51 5.29 5.80 -8.98
CA ARG A 51 5.89 5.35 -7.72
C ARG A 51 5.69 6.37 -6.59
N GLU A 52 5.69 7.65 -6.94
CA GLU A 52 5.40 8.79 -6.05
C GLU A 52 3.97 8.76 -5.49
N ASP A 53 2.99 8.23 -6.24
CA ASP A 53 1.60 8.09 -5.79
C ASP A 53 1.43 6.96 -4.76
N LEU A 54 2.42 6.06 -4.65
CA LEU A 54 2.39 4.88 -3.79
C LEU A 54 3.13 5.09 -2.46
N VAL A 55 3.48 6.33 -2.11
CA VAL A 55 4.09 6.67 -0.81
C VAL A 55 3.16 6.25 0.34
N ILE A 56 3.73 5.66 1.39
CA ILE A 56 3.01 5.12 2.54
C ILE A 56 3.51 5.84 3.79
N ASN A 57 2.64 6.64 4.39
CA ASN A 57 2.88 7.25 5.70
C ASN A 57 1.92 6.60 6.72
N LYS A 58 2.49 5.99 7.76
CA LYS A 58 1.74 5.31 8.82
C LYS A 58 2.33 5.66 10.18
N THR A 59 1.46 6.01 11.12
CA THR A 59 1.84 6.28 12.51
C THR A 59 2.05 4.98 13.25
N LYS A 60 3.04 4.95 14.15
CA LYS A 60 3.31 3.80 15.02
C LYS A 60 2.36 3.82 16.22
N ARG A 61 1.83 2.66 16.61
CA ARG A 61 0.73 2.58 17.59
C ARG A 61 1.06 3.11 18.99
N ASN A 62 2.34 3.01 19.40
CA ASN A 62 2.77 3.29 20.76
C ASN A 62 3.86 4.38 20.84
N ASP A 63 4.06 5.14 19.76
CA ASP A 63 5.08 6.19 19.72
C ASP A 63 4.40 7.55 19.65
N ASN A 64 4.33 8.25 20.79
CA ASN A 64 3.83 9.63 20.85
C ASN A 64 4.86 10.64 20.27
N SER A 65 6.01 10.15 19.79
CA SER A 65 7.09 10.94 19.18
C SER A 65 6.94 11.09 17.66
N ASP A 66 6.04 10.32 17.02
CA ASP A 66 5.97 10.14 15.56
C ASP A 66 4.98 11.10 14.84
N GLN A 67 4.60 12.23 15.46
CA GLN A 67 3.73 13.24 14.83
C GLN A 67 4.38 14.62 14.73
#